data_AF-A0A2A5YKI0-F1
#
_entry.id   AF-A0A2A5YKI0-F1
#
_cell.length_a   1.000
_cell.length_b   1.000
_cell.length_c   1.000
_cell.angle_alpha   90.00
_cell.angle_beta   90.00
_cell.angle_gamma   90.00
#
_symmetry.space_group_name_H-M   'P 1'
#
loop_
_entity.id
_entity.type
_entity.pdbx_description
1 polymer ?
#
loop_
_entity_poly.entity_id
_entity_poly.type
_entity_poly.pdbx_seq_one_letter_code
_entity_poly.pdbx_strand_id
1 'polypeptide(L)'
;MTILLALMLAATPTPAAMPPMPQDLSSVPVIDGWLGRKISPRWSEDVARLYRQGECSGAVPYEGSNLLEIDMLFLLSGEGKPLKIAPVNARCPEVERFVSKRVLGSLQGSYPKSGAAEPHWMRSQVRFLWSDAP
;
A
#
# COMPACT_ATOMS: atom_id res chain seq x y z
N MET A 1 -55.56 24.40 -18.48
CA MET A 1 -54.31 23.74 -18.92
C MET A 1 -53.45 23.49 -17.68
N THR A 2 -53.44 22.24 -17.22
CA THR A 2 -52.70 21.83 -16.02
C THR A 2 -51.36 21.27 -16.47
N ILE A 3 -50.26 21.96 -16.18
CA ILE A 3 -48.91 21.47 -16.48
C ILE A 3 -48.47 20.64 -15.27
N LEU A 4 -48.41 19.32 -15.47
CA LEU A 4 -47.86 18.36 -14.52
C LEU A 4 -46.33 18.51 -14.47
N LEU A 5 -45.83 18.98 -13.34
CA LEU A 5 -44.41 19.06 -13.02
C LEU A 5 -43.92 17.65 -12.65
N ALA A 6 -43.19 17.00 -13.55
CA ALA A 6 -42.56 15.71 -13.28
C ALA A 6 -41.33 15.93 -12.38
N LEU A 7 -41.41 15.54 -11.10
CA LEU A 7 -40.25 15.40 -10.23
C LEU A 7 -39.39 14.24 -10.75
N MET A 8 -38.26 14.55 -11.38
CA MET A 8 -37.19 13.58 -11.54
C MET A 8 -36.52 13.39 -10.18
N LEU A 9 -36.71 12.21 -9.57
CA LEU A 9 -35.89 11.75 -8.45
C LEU A 9 -34.44 11.59 -8.97
N ALA A 10 -33.59 12.57 -8.67
CA ALA A 10 -32.16 12.41 -8.79
C ALA A 10 -31.72 11.36 -7.76
N ALA A 11 -31.39 10.15 -8.23
CA ALA A 11 -30.73 9.15 -7.40
C ALA A 11 -29.37 9.72 -6.97
N THR A 12 -29.27 10.12 -5.71
CA THR A 12 -27.99 10.51 -5.12
C THR A 12 -27.09 9.27 -5.13
N PRO A 13 -25.89 9.31 -5.74
CA PRO A 13 -24.99 8.18 -5.70
C PRO A 13 -24.64 7.88 -4.24
N THR A 14 -25.06 6.71 -3.75
CA THR A 14 -24.60 6.18 -2.47
C THR A 14 -23.08 6.09 -2.52
N PRO A 15 -22.36 6.55 -1.49
CA PRO A 15 -20.92 6.35 -1.41
C PRO A 15 -20.62 4.86 -1.56
N ALA A 16 -19.84 4.49 -2.59
CA ALA A 16 -19.40 3.11 -2.74
C ALA A 16 -18.70 2.68 -1.45
N ALA A 17 -19.23 1.64 -0.81
CA ALA A 17 -18.65 1.11 0.41
C ALA A 17 -17.22 0.65 0.10
N MET A 18 -16.23 1.12 0.87
CA MET A 18 -14.85 0.69 0.67
C MET A 18 -14.75 -0.82 0.97
N PRO A 19 -14.16 -1.63 0.08
CA PRO A 19 -14.04 -3.06 0.32
C PRO A 19 -13.18 -3.33 1.56
N PRO A 20 -13.52 -4.36 2.36
CA PRO A 20 -12.75 -4.73 3.54
C PRO A 20 -11.32 -5.15 3.15
N MET A 21 -10.37 -4.99 4.08
CA MET A 21 -8.98 -5.40 3.84
C MET A 21 -8.90 -6.94 3.70
N PRO A 22 -8.32 -7.47 2.61
CA PRO A 22 -8.18 -8.91 2.41
C PRO A 22 -7.36 -9.56 3.53
N GLN A 23 -7.80 -10.73 3.99
CA GLN A 23 -7.05 -11.56 4.93
C GLN A 23 -6.13 -12.54 4.20
N ASP A 24 -6.56 -13.02 3.03
CA ASP A 24 -5.76 -13.86 2.14
C ASP A 24 -5.08 -13.01 1.05
N LEU A 25 -3.78 -12.77 1.22
CA LEU A 25 -2.99 -11.98 0.27
C LEU A 25 -2.82 -12.69 -1.09
N SER A 26 -2.94 -14.02 -1.15
CA SER A 26 -2.74 -14.76 -2.40
C SER A 26 -3.83 -14.45 -3.44
N SER A 27 -5.02 -14.12 -2.97
CA SER A 27 -6.17 -13.69 -3.77
C SER A 27 -6.06 -12.27 -4.33
N VAL A 28 -5.10 -11.47 -3.84
CA VAL A 28 -4.98 -10.06 -4.19
C VAL A 28 -4.11 -9.89 -5.45
N PRO A 29 -4.60 -9.20 -6.49
CA PRO A 29 -3.81 -8.91 -7.70
C PRO A 29 -2.52 -8.18 -7.41
N VAL A 30 -1.44 -8.61 -8.06
CA VAL A 30 -0.12 -8.00 -7.90
C VAL A 30 0.01 -6.78 -8.80
N ILE A 31 0.61 -5.70 -8.29
CA ILE A 31 1.00 -4.56 -9.12
C ILE A 31 2.30 -4.88 -9.84
N ASP A 32 2.20 -5.16 -11.13
CA ASP A 32 3.35 -5.36 -12.01
C ASP A 32 4.14 -4.06 -12.20
N GLY A 33 5.47 -4.17 -12.18
CA GLY A 33 6.37 -3.03 -12.43
C GLY A 33 6.30 -1.90 -11.39
N TRP A 34 5.67 -2.12 -10.23
CA TRP A 34 5.53 -1.08 -9.21
C TRP A 34 6.89 -0.51 -8.77
N LEU A 35 7.06 0.82 -8.91
CA LEU A 35 8.33 1.50 -8.67
C LEU A 35 8.85 1.34 -7.23
N GLY A 36 7.95 1.12 -6.26
CA GLY A 36 8.34 0.88 -4.87
C GLY A 36 9.28 -0.31 -4.68
N ARG A 37 9.14 -1.37 -5.50
CA ARG A 37 10.07 -2.52 -5.48
C ARG A 37 11.50 -2.11 -5.83
N LYS A 38 11.65 -1.18 -6.78
CA LYS A 38 12.95 -0.70 -7.26
C LYS A 38 13.56 0.36 -6.34
N ILE A 39 12.73 1.20 -5.73
CA ILE A 39 13.20 2.35 -4.94
C ILE A 39 13.42 2.00 -3.47
N SER A 40 12.65 1.05 -2.90
CA SER A 40 12.73 0.69 -1.47
C SER A 40 14.13 0.36 -0.94
N PRO A 41 15.05 -0.29 -1.70
CA PRO A 41 16.41 -0.52 -1.20
C PRO A 41 17.19 0.75 -0.86
N ARG A 42 16.83 1.91 -1.43
CA ARG A 42 17.45 3.21 -1.11
C ARG A 42 17.09 3.71 0.29
N TRP A 43 16.09 3.11 0.94
CA TRP A 43 15.65 3.47 2.28
C TRP A 43 16.10 2.46 3.34
N SER A 44 16.94 1.48 2.98
CA SER A 44 17.38 0.42 3.90
C SER A 44 18.04 0.97 5.15
N GLU A 45 18.91 1.97 5.05
CA GLU A 45 19.58 2.56 6.23
C GLU A 45 18.59 3.29 7.17
N ASP A 46 17.62 4.01 6.60
CA ASP A 46 16.55 4.64 7.39
C ASP A 46 15.74 3.59 8.14
N VAL A 47 15.39 2.49 7.46
CA VAL A 47 14.64 1.37 8.03
C VAL A 47 15.47 0.65 9.09
N ALA A 48 16.74 0.36 8.84
CA ALA A 48 17.65 -0.29 9.79
C ALA A 48 17.76 0.52 11.09
N ARG A 49 17.89 1.84 10.98
CA ARG A 49 17.92 2.74 12.14
C ARG A 49 16.64 2.65 12.97
N LEU A 50 15.47 2.74 12.33
CA LEU A 50 14.18 2.62 13.03
C LEU A 50 14.03 1.23 13.65
N TYR A 51 14.39 0.20 12.91
CA TYR A 51 14.31 -1.19 13.35
C TYR A 51 15.15 -1.46 14.60
N ARG A 52 16.36 -0.89 14.69
CA ARG A 52 17.25 -1.01 15.85
C ARG A 52 16.75 -0.27 17.10
N GLN A 53 15.95 0.78 16.91
CA GLN A 53 15.42 1.62 18.00
C GLN A 53 14.10 1.08 18.56
N GLY A 54 13.35 0.35 17.75
CA GLY A 54 12.06 -0.21 18.12
C GLY A 54 12.12 -1.67 18.56
N GLU A 55 11.01 -2.14 19.14
CA GLU A 55 10.77 -3.55 19.40
C GLU A 55 10.26 -4.24 18.13
N CYS A 56 11.17 -4.51 17.19
CA CYS A 56 10.83 -5.00 15.85
C CYS A 56 11.25 -6.47 15.64
N SER A 57 10.42 -7.26 14.94
CA SER A 57 10.62 -8.72 14.78
C SER A 57 10.33 -9.27 13.37
N GLY A 58 10.21 -8.39 12.36
CA GLY A 58 9.88 -8.78 10.98
C GLY A 58 11.08 -9.17 10.11
N ALA A 59 12.31 -8.81 10.50
CA ALA A 59 13.50 -9.08 9.70
C ALA A 59 14.02 -10.49 9.93
N VAL A 60 14.58 -11.10 8.88
CA VAL A 60 15.19 -12.44 8.92
C VAL A 60 16.64 -12.39 8.47
N PRO A 61 17.51 -13.28 8.97
CA PRO A 61 18.87 -13.42 8.44
C PRO A 61 18.85 -13.83 6.97
N TYR A 62 19.66 -13.19 6.13
CA TYR A 62 19.80 -13.45 4.71
C TYR A 62 21.23 -13.12 4.25
N GLU A 63 22.00 -14.13 3.84
CA GLU A 63 23.36 -13.95 3.28
C GLU A 63 24.30 -13.05 4.13
N GLY A 64 24.25 -13.20 5.46
CA GLY A 64 25.07 -12.38 6.39
C GLY A 64 24.53 -10.96 6.63
N SER A 65 23.35 -10.64 6.10
CA SER A 65 22.59 -9.41 6.33
C SER A 65 21.26 -9.72 7.01
N ASN A 66 20.53 -8.67 7.37
CA ASN A 66 19.12 -8.73 7.73
C ASN A 66 18.29 -8.32 6.52
N LEU A 67 17.31 -9.16 6.17
CA LEU A 67 16.31 -8.90 5.15
C LEU A 67 14.96 -8.64 5.82
N LEU A 68 14.39 -7.46 5.55
CA LEU A 68 13.00 -7.16 5.86
C LEU A 68 12.21 -7.06 4.56
N GLU A 69 11.30 -8.00 4.39
CA GLU A 69 10.37 -8.06 3.28
C GLU A 69 8.97 -7.69 3.78
N ILE A 70 8.40 -6.59 3.26
CA ILE A 70 7.09 -6.10 3.70
C ILE A 70 6.08 -6.24 2.57
N ASP A 71 5.05 -7.04 2.79
CA ASP A 71 3.84 -7.09 1.98
C ASP A 71 3.04 -5.80 2.17
N MET A 72 2.70 -5.18 1.04
CA MET A 72 2.00 -3.92 0.98
C MET A 72 0.66 -4.11 0.28
N LEU A 73 -0.42 -3.77 0.97
CA LEU A 73 -1.75 -3.67 0.39
C LEU A 73 -2.10 -2.23 0.05
N PHE A 74 -2.70 -2.05 -1.12
CA PHE A 74 -3.14 -0.77 -1.67
C PHE A 74 -4.61 -0.87 -2.03
N LEU A 75 -5.44 -0.04 -1.41
CA LEU A 75 -6.79 0.19 -1.91
C LEU A 75 -6.70 1.30 -2.95
N LEU A 76 -6.97 0.99 -4.22
CA LEU A 76 -6.86 1.93 -5.32
C LEU A 76 -8.24 2.28 -5.86
N SER A 77 -8.43 3.54 -6.21
CA SER A 77 -9.54 3.95 -7.11
C SER A 77 -9.28 3.48 -8.55
N GLY A 78 -10.30 3.55 -9.42
CA GLY A 78 -10.13 3.24 -10.86
C GLY A 78 -9.06 4.06 -11.57
N GLU A 79 -8.79 5.28 -11.09
CA GLU A 79 -7.74 6.16 -11.62
C GLU A 79 -6.34 5.86 -11.07
N GLY A 80 -6.17 4.76 -10.32
CA GLY A 80 -4.91 4.38 -9.71
C GLY A 80 -4.53 5.22 -8.48
N LYS A 81 -5.40 6.13 -8.03
CA LYS A 81 -5.14 6.89 -6.80
C LYS A 81 -5.23 5.97 -5.58
N PRO A 82 -4.20 5.91 -4.71
CA PRO A 82 -4.28 5.18 -3.46
C PRO A 82 -5.23 5.87 -2.48
N LEU A 83 -6.18 5.10 -1.97
CA LEU A 83 -7.14 5.49 -0.93
C LEU A 83 -6.72 4.98 0.44
N LYS A 84 -6.06 3.82 0.50
CA LYS A 84 -5.49 3.24 1.72
C LYS A 84 -4.21 2.47 1.39
N ILE A 85 -3.24 2.52 2.30
CA ILE A 85 -2.00 1.73 2.26
C ILE A 85 -1.91 0.99 3.58
N ALA A 86 -1.64 -0.32 3.51
CA ALA A 86 -1.52 -1.18 4.67
C ALA A 86 -0.29 -2.10 4.52
N PRO A 87 0.82 -1.80 5.22
CA PRO A 87 1.87 -2.78 5.47
C PRO A 87 1.31 -3.93 6.32
N VAL A 88 1.63 -5.19 6.00
CA VAL A 88 0.95 -6.35 6.63
C VAL A 88 1.83 -7.07 7.66
N ASN A 89 3.13 -7.22 7.39
CA ASN A 89 4.00 -8.16 8.11
C ASN A 89 5.30 -7.53 8.66
N ALA A 90 5.40 -6.20 8.67
CA ALA A 90 6.61 -5.51 9.14
C ALA A 90 6.87 -5.72 10.63
N ARG A 91 5.82 -5.87 11.45
CA ARG A 91 5.86 -6.05 12.91
C ARG A 91 6.76 -5.00 13.58
N CYS A 92 6.60 -3.76 13.14
CA CYS A 92 7.46 -2.64 13.51
C CYS A 92 6.72 -1.33 13.20
N PRO A 93 5.92 -0.80 14.15
CA PRO A 93 5.02 0.34 13.89
C PRO A 93 5.71 1.59 13.31
N GLU A 94 6.98 1.81 13.68
CA GLU A 94 7.78 2.94 13.21
C GLU A 94 8.18 2.77 11.75
N VAL A 95 8.61 1.57 11.36
CA VAL A 95 8.92 1.22 9.96
C VAL A 95 7.64 1.26 9.12
N GLU A 96 6.52 0.74 9.62
CA GLU A 96 5.23 0.78 8.92
C GLU A 96 4.79 2.21 8.59
N ARG A 97 4.91 3.11 9.59
CA ARG A 97 4.62 4.54 9.43
C ARG A 97 5.58 5.22 8.45
N PHE A 98 6.86 4.91 8.54
CA PHE A 98 7.90 5.45 7.66
C PHE A 98 7.66 5.05 6.19
N VAL A 99 7.49 3.75 5.93
CA VAL A 99 7.27 3.21 4.59
C VAL A 99 5.98 3.77 3.99
N SER A 100 4.90 3.80 4.76
CA SER A 100 3.62 4.37 4.30
C SER A 100 3.77 5.83 3.86
N LYS A 101 4.51 6.65 4.61
CA LYS A 101 4.79 8.06 4.24
C LYS A 101 5.62 8.18 2.97
N ARG A 102 6.70 7.40 2.85
CA ARG A 102 7.57 7.42 1.65
C ARG A 102 6.80 6.97 0.40
N VAL A 103 6.00 5.92 0.53
CA VAL A 103 5.15 5.42 -0.54
C VAL A 103 4.10 6.44 -0.97
N LEU A 104 3.45 7.12 -0.02
CA LEU A 104 2.54 8.23 -0.33
C LEU A 104 3.23 9.43 -0.97
N GLY A 105 4.46 9.75 -0.59
CA GLY A 105 5.15 10.94 -1.10
C GLY A 105 5.84 10.74 -2.45
N SER A 106 6.44 9.58 -2.66
CA SER A 106 7.36 9.35 -3.79
C SER A 106 6.78 8.48 -4.92
N LEU A 107 5.65 7.80 -4.69
CA LEU A 107 5.16 6.75 -5.58
C LEU A 107 3.72 6.95 -6.09
N GLN A 108 3.12 8.13 -5.89
CA GLN A 108 1.71 8.39 -6.26
C GLN A 108 1.39 8.11 -7.72
N GLY A 109 2.33 8.35 -8.64
CA GLY A 109 2.14 8.13 -10.09
C GLY A 109 2.49 6.73 -10.58
N SER A 110 2.80 5.79 -9.68
CA SER A 110 3.33 4.47 -10.05
C SER A 110 2.30 3.33 -9.98
N TYR A 111 1.04 3.66 -9.69
CA TYR A 111 -0.06 2.71 -9.57
C TYR A 111 -0.80 2.56 -10.90
N PRO A 112 -1.27 1.35 -11.23
CA PRO A 112 -2.01 1.11 -12.47
C PRO A 112 -3.39 1.75 -12.40
N LYS A 113 -3.87 2.20 -13.55
CA LYS A 113 -5.26 2.63 -13.73
C LYS A 113 -6.08 1.45 -14.23
N SER A 114 -7.14 1.11 -13.52
CA SER A 114 -8.04 0.03 -13.94
C SER A 114 -9.29 0.53 -14.65
N GLY A 115 -9.65 1.81 -14.47
CA GLY A 115 -10.92 2.37 -14.94
C GLY A 115 -12.14 1.83 -14.18
N ALA A 116 -11.94 1.05 -13.12
CA ALA A 116 -13.04 0.48 -12.33
C ALA A 116 -13.84 1.57 -11.61
N ALA A 117 -15.17 1.41 -11.58
CA ALA A 117 -16.05 2.30 -10.84
C ALA A 117 -15.84 2.19 -9.32
N GLU A 118 -15.49 1.00 -8.84
CA GLU A 118 -15.29 0.73 -7.41
C GLU A 118 -13.81 0.63 -7.05
N PRO A 119 -13.43 1.06 -5.83
CA PRO A 119 -12.11 0.81 -5.30
C PRO A 119 -11.80 -0.69 -5.22
N HIS A 120 -10.55 -1.07 -5.49
CA HIS A 120 -10.11 -2.45 -5.46
C HIS A 120 -8.75 -2.58 -4.76
N TRP A 121 -8.54 -3.74 -4.13
CA TRP A 121 -7.27 -4.04 -3.49
C TRP A 121 -6.26 -4.57 -4.49
N MET A 122 -5.04 -4.07 -4.40
CA MET A 122 -3.87 -4.62 -5.07
C MET A 122 -2.75 -4.80 -4.06
N ARG A 123 -1.82 -5.70 -4.36
CA ARG A 123 -0.65 -5.96 -3.51
C ARG A 123 0.66 -5.73 -4.25
N SER A 124 1.65 -5.34 -3.49
CA SER A 124 3.04 -5.32 -3.92
C SER A 124 3.91 -5.51 -2.70
N GLN A 125 5.21 -5.28 -2.85
CA GLN A 125 6.16 -5.58 -1.81
C GLN A 125 7.30 -4.60 -1.82
N VAL A 126 7.87 -4.33 -0.65
CA VAL A 126 9.13 -3.60 -0.50
C VAL A 126 10.15 -4.50 0.19
N ARG A 127 11.43 -4.28 -0.12
CA ARG A 127 12.55 -5.04 0.45
C ARG A 127 13.59 -4.09 0.99
N PHE A 128 14.05 -4.37 2.20
CA PHE A 128 15.13 -3.66 2.86
C PHE A 128 16.19 -4.66 3.27
N LEU A 129 17.44 -4.31 3.02
CA LEU A 129 18.59 -5.16 3.33
C LEU A 129 19.63 -4.29 4.03
N TRP A 130 20.08 -4.71 5.20
CA TRP A 130 21.15 -4.03 5.94
C TRP A 130 22.04 -5.04 6.65
N SER A 131 23.31 -4.66 6.86
CA SER A 131 24.25 -5.44 7.67
C SER A 131 24.35 -4.82 9.06
N ASP A 132 24.53 -5.68 10.07
CA ASP A 132 24.96 -5.27 11.42
C ASP A 132 26.45 -5.56 11.64
N ALA A 133 27.18 -5.94 10.59
CA ALA A 133 28.63 -6.05 10.65
C ALA A 133 29.25 -4.66 10.92
N PRO A 134 30.24 -4.58 11.84
CA PRO A 134 30.94 -3.33 12.18
C PRO A 134 31.69 -2.68 11.02
#